data_AF-A0A9X0D3Y2-F1
#
_entry.id   AF-A0A9X0D3Y2-F1
#
_cell.length_a   1.000
_cell.length_b   1.000
_cell.length_c   1.000
_cell.angle_alpha   90.00
_cell.angle_beta   90.00
_cell.angle_gamma   90.00
#
_symmetry.space_group_name_H-M   'P 1'
#
loop_
_entity.id
_entity.type
_entity.pdbx_description
1 polymer ?
#
loop_
_entity_poly.entity_id
_entity_poly.type
_entity_poly.pdbx_seq_one_letter_code
_entity_poly.pdbx_strand_id
1 'polypeptide(L)'
;MADSHGASDYVDDPTAFLYTLYNNNSYYPEKMVIARASGDNALYDTRKYGPTFGGGHDINIRNMAWSNSDSYYLCSTYKCSSFPLTDSQKYFTPNDAEVLYETNY
;
A
#
# COMPACT_ATOMS: atom_id res chain seq x y z
N MET A 1 10.43 -6.84 -3.75
CA MET A 1 10.05 -5.74 -4.64
C MET A 1 9.59 -6.42 -5.91
N ALA A 2 8.36 -6.16 -6.35
CA ALA A 2 7.81 -6.82 -7.54
C ALA A 2 8.79 -6.64 -8.71
N ASP A 3 8.99 -7.69 -9.50
CA ASP A 3 9.74 -7.58 -10.75
C ASP A 3 9.18 -6.41 -11.55
N SER A 4 10.05 -5.50 -11.97
CA SER A 4 9.61 -4.25 -12.59
C SER A 4 8.74 -4.56 -13.81
N HIS A 5 7.43 -4.34 -13.71
CA HIS A 5 6.58 -4.29 -14.89
C HIS A 5 7.02 -3.05 -15.66
N GLY A 6 7.62 -3.25 -16.83
CA GLY A 6 8.29 -2.21 -17.61
C GLY A 6 7.38 -1.08 -18.16
N ALA A 7 6.12 -1.01 -17.73
CA ALA A 7 5.15 -0.01 -18.12
C ALA A 7 4.49 0.59 -16.87
N SER A 8 4.24 1.90 -16.90
CA SER A 8 3.60 2.67 -15.84
C SER A 8 2.11 2.36 -15.77
N ASP A 9 1.79 1.10 -15.47
CA ASP A 9 0.45 0.55 -15.50
C ASP A 9 0.08 -0.06 -14.15
N TYR A 10 -1.21 -0.02 -13.87
CA TYR A 10 -1.76 -0.74 -12.73
C TYR A 10 -1.77 -2.24 -13.00
N VAL A 11 -1.55 -3.01 -11.96
CA VAL A 11 -1.75 -4.45 -11.91
C VAL A 11 -3.05 -4.71 -11.16
N ASP A 12 -3.94 -5.47 -11.78
CA ASP A 12 -5.16 -5.94 -11.16
C ASP A 12 -4.88 -7.24 -10.40
N ASP A 13 -5.30 -7.30 -9.14
CA ASP A 13 -5.15 -8.50 -8.32
C ASP A 13 -6.31 -8.57 -7.31
N PRO A 14 -7.36 -9.36 -7.58
CA PRO A 14 -8.52 -9.47 -6.70
C PRO A 14 -8.19 -10.15 -5.35
N THR A 15 -6.99 -10.73 -5.22
CA THR A 15 -6.53 -11.40 -4.00
C THR A 15 -5.65 -10.50 -3.14
N ALA A 16 -5.17 -9.37 -3.66
CA ALA A 16 -4.35 -8.43 -2.91
C ALA A 16 -5.10 -7.84 -1.71
N PHE A 17 -4.37 -7.62 -0.63
CA PHE A 17 -4.90 -7.02 0.59
C PHE A 17 -3.83 -6.16 1.26
N LEU A 18 -4.28 -5.15 2.00
CA LEU A 18 -3.47 -4.43 2.97
C LEU A 18 -3.75 -4.97 4.37
N TYR A 19 -2.75 -4.90 5.24
CA TYR A 19 -2.88 -5.34 6.61
C TYR A 19 -2.20 -4.37 7.56
N THR A 20 -2.88 -3.99 8.63
CA THR A 20 -2.29 -3.20 9.70
C THR A 20 -1.86 -4.12 10.83
N LEU A 21 -0.66 -3.91 11.34
CA LEU A 21 -0.23 -4.51 12.60
C LEU A 21 -0.66 -3.62 13.76
N TYR A 22 -0.63 -4.17 14.98
CA TYR A 22 -0.94 -3.43 16.19
C TYR A 22 -0.02 -2.21 16.30
N ASN A 23 -0.59 -1.03 16.56
CA ASN A 23 0.19 0.17 16.80
C ASN A 23 0.03 0.63 18.27
N ASN A 24 0.90 1.52 18.72
CA ASN A 24 0.94 1.99 20.12
C ASN A 24 -0.32 2.77 20.57
N ASN A 25 -1.25 3.06 19.67
CA ASN A 25 -2.47 3.80 19.93
C ASN A 25 -3.68 2.87 20.14
N SER A 26 -3.45 1.58 20.42
CA SER A 26 -4.48 0.58 20.72
C SER A 26 -5.43 0.26 19.55
N TYR A 27 -4.97 0.44 18.32
CA TYR A 27 -5.73 -0.02 17.15
C TYR A 27 -5.51 -1.51 16.92
N TYR A 28 -6.61 -2.23 16.66
CA TYR A 28 -6.57 -3.65 16.36
C TYR A 28 -6.03 -3.89 14.93
N PRO A 29 -5.35 -5.02 14.69
CA PRO A 29 -4.97 -5.42 13.35
C PRO A 29 -6.19 -5.53 12.44
N GLU A 30 -6.10 -4.97 11.24
CA GLU A 30 -7.18 -4.95 10.26
C GLU A 30 -6.68 -5.48 8.92
N LYS A 31 -7.44 -6.41 8.32
CA LYS A 31 -7.26 -6.84 6.93
C LYS A 31 -8.19 -6.06 6.03
N MET A 32 -7.61 -5.29 5.12
CA MET A 32 -8.34 -4.46 4.16
C MET A 32 -8.23 -5.11 2.77
N VAL A 33 -9.38 -5.49 2.22
CA VAL A 33 -9.48 -6.13 0.89
C VAL A 33 -9.95 -5.12 -0.15
N ILE A 34 -9.64 -5.35 -1.43
CA ILE A 34 -10.09 -4.47 -2.51
C ILE A 34 -11.62 -4.45 -2.59
N ALA A 35 -12.20 -3.25 -2.74
CA ALA A 35 -13.64 -3.08 -2.74
C ALA A 35 -14.34 -3.68 -3.97
N ARG A 36 -13.66 -3.62 -5.12
CA ARG A 36 -14.14 -4.11 -6.42
C ARG A 36 -13.77 -5.58 -6.61
N ALA A 37 -14.73 -6.37 -7.03
CA ALA A 37 -14.54 -7.81 -7.25
C ALA A 37 -13.49 -8.13 -8.33
N SER A 38 -13.27 -7.21 -9.27
CA SER A 38 -12.26 -7.35 -10.33
C SER A 38 -10.82 -7.17 -9.83
N GLY A 39 -10.61 -6.59 -8.64
CA GLY A 39 -9.27 -6.33 -8.14
C GLY A 39 -8.56 -5.16 -8.82
N ASP A 40 -9.32 -4.31 -9.52
CA ASP A 40 -8.74 -3.26 -10.36
C ASP A 40 -7.82 -2.33 -9.57
N ASN A 41 -6.68 -1.98 -10.16
CA ASN A 41 -5.73 -1.03 -9.62
C ASN A 41 -5.17 -1.42 -8.24
N ALA A 42 -4.87 -2.71 -8.04
CA ALA A 42 -4.32 -3.21 -6.78
C ALA A 42 -2.91 -2.66 -6.49
N LEU A 43 -2.02 -2.71 -7.49
CA LEU A 43 -0.62 -2.31 -7.37
C LEU A 43 -0.24 -1.42 -8.55
N TYR A 44 0.64 -0.47 -8.30
CA TYR A 44 1.27 0.37 -9.31
C TYR A 44 2.73 0.58 -8.94
N ASP A 45 3.61 0.40 -9.92
CA ASP A 45 5.03 0.71 -9.77
C ASP A 45 5.53 1.45 -11.02
N THR A 46 6.39 2.44 -10.80
CA THR A 46 7.03 3.20 -11.87
C THR A 46 8.32 3.78 -11.36
N ARG A 47 9.30 3.99 -12.23
CA ARG A 47 10.62 4.53 -11.86
C ARG A 47 10.58 5.91 -11.18
N LYS A 48 9.48 6.66 -11.31
CA LYS A 48 9.31 7.99 -10.72
C LYS A 48 8.73 7.98 -9.30
N TYR A 49 8.14 6.87 -8.87
CA TYR A 49 7.56 6.68 -7.54
C TYR A 49 8.13 5.39 -6.92
N GLY A 50 7.93 5.16 -5.63
CA GLY A 50 8.10 3.82 -5.08
C GLY A 50 6.84 2.97 -5.33
N PRO A 51 6.76 1.78 -4.73
CA PRO A 51 5.56 0.96 -4.83
C PRO A 51 4.35 1.73 -4.31
N THR A 52 3.26 1.65 -5.06
CA THR A 52 1.98 2.26 -4.74
C THR A 52 0.90 1.20 -4.73
N PHE A 53 0.12 1.15 -3.66
CA PHE A 53 -0.98 0.21 -3.50
C PHE A 53 -2.30 0.96 -3.63
N GLY A 54 -3.22 0.44 -4.44
CA GLY A 54 -4.53 1.03 -4.70
C GLY A 54 -4.54 2.14 -5.77
N GLY A 55 -5.60 2.19 -6.56
CA GLY A 55 -5.86 3.16 -7.64
C GLY A 55 -5.97 4.61 -7.20
N GLY A 56 -6.11 4.86 -5.90
CA GLY A 56 -6.08 6.18 -5.28
C GLY A 56 -4.78 6.52 -4.57
N HIS A 57 -3.79 5.62 -4.57
CA HIS A 57 -2.57 5.69 -3.76
C HIS A 57 -2.87 5.47 -2.26
N ASP A 58 -3.61 4.40 -1.95
CA ASP A 58 -3.97 4.03 -0.57
C ASP A 58 -2.74 3.94 0.32
N ILE A 59 -1.64 3.38 -0.20
CA ILE A 59 -0.31 3.53 0.36
C ILE A 59 0.64 3.90 -0.76
N ASN A 60 1.31 5.05 -0.64
CA ASN A 60 2.35 5.50 -1.55
C ASN A 60 3.66 5.68 -0.80
N ILE A 61 4.67 4.91 -1.20
CA ILE A 61 6.04 5.07 -0.73
C ILE A 61 6.78 5.94 -1.74
N ARG A 62 7.28 7.10 -1.33
CA ARG A 62 8.01 8.01 -2.22
C ARG A 62 9.43 7.53 -2.49
N ASN A 63 10.04 8.07 -3.54
CA ASN A 63 11.47 7.91 -3.75
C ASN A 63 12.24 8.51 -2.56
N MET A 64 13.33 7.86 -2.16
CA MET A 64 14.14 8.28 -1.00
C MET A 64 13.29 8.43 0.29
N ALA A 65 12.27 7.58 0.48
CA ALA A 65 11.33 7.69 1.59
C ALA A 65 11.98 7.65 2.99
N TRP A 66 13.18 7.09 3.11
CA TRP A 66 13.94 7.10 4.36
C TRP A 66 14.48 8.50 4.74
N SER A 67 14.56 9.45 3.79
CA SER A 67 15.12 10.79 3.98
C SER A 67 14.11 11.92 3.80
N ASN A 68 12.82 11.61 3.62
CA ASN A 68 11.74 12.60 3.51
C ASN A 68 10.45 12.10 4.17
N SER A 69 9.46 12.98 4.27
CA SER A 69 8.13 12.69 4.83
C SER A 69 7.03 12.81 3.78
N ASP A 70 7.36 12.56 2.51
CA ASP A 70 6.42 12.76 1.39
C ASP A 70 5.62 11.49 1.07
N SER A 71 5.95 10.36 1.72
CA SER A 71 5.13 9.15 1.66
C SER A 71 3.80 9.41 2.36
N TYR A 72 2.74 8.80 1.87
CA TYR A 72 1.42 9.04 2.41
C TYR A 72 0.51 7.83 2.27
N TYR A 73 -0.57 7.89 3.02
CA TYR A 73 -1.63 6.92 2.95
C TYR A 73 -3.00 7.60 2.91
N LEU A 74 -3.99 6.91 2.34
CA LEU A 74 -5.39 7.29 2.27
C LEU A 74 -6.27 6.04 2.11
N CYS A 75 -7.59 6.23 2.12
CA CYS A 75 -8.55 5.17 1.88
C CYS A 75 -9.36 5.42 0.60
N SER A 76 -9.15 4.59 -0.42
CA SER A 76 -9.83 4.67 -1.73
C SER A 76 -10.15 3.31 -2.34
N THR A 77 -9.16 2.44 -2.57
CA THR A 77 -9.33 1.17 -3.31
C THR A 77 -9.52 -0.03 -2.36
N TYR A 78 -8.68 -0.13 -1.34
CA TYR A 78 -8.85 -1.08 -0.25
C TYR A 78 -9.92 -0.59 0.72
N LYS A 79 -10.83 -1.49 1.15
CA LYS A 79 -11.87 -1.17 2.12
C LYS A 79 -11.27 -1.01 3.51
N CYS A 80 -11.18 0.22 3.97
CA CYS A 80 -10.80 0.54 5.34
C CYS A 80 -12.06 0.71 6.17
N SER A 81 -12.17 -0.04 7.25
CA SER A 81 -13.22 0.11 8.25
C SER A 81 -12.75 0.88 9.48
N SER A 82 -11.42 1.00 9.67
CA SER A 82 -10.82 1.79 10.76
C SER A 82 -9.42 2.36 10.43
N PHE A 83 -8.92 3.21 11.34
CA PHE A 83 -7.59 3.85 11.31
C PHE A 83 -6.46 2.79 11.20
N PRO A 84 -5.32 3.04 10.50
CA PRO A 84 -4.74 4.32 10.13
C PRO A 84 -5.20 4.91 8.81
N LEU A 85 -5.71 4.13 7.86
CA LEU A 85 -6.14 4.69 6.60
C LEU A 85 -7.39 5.55 6.80
N THR A 86 -7.28 6.84 6.48
CA THR A 86 -8.40 7.79 6.55
C THR A 86 -8.79 8.24 5.14
N ASP A 87 -9.99 8.76 4.99
CA ASP A 87 -10.44 9.46 3.78
C ASP A 87 -9.57 10.69 3.45
N SER A 88 -8.92 11.23 4.46
CA SER A 88 -7.96 12.32 4.37
C SER A 88 -6.55 11.79 4.18
N GLN A 89 -5.81 12.35 3.22
CA GLN A 89 -4.40 12.02 3.01
C GLN A 89 -3.55 12.40 4.23
N LYS A 90 -2.74 11.47 4.71
CA LYS A 90 -1.78 11.68 5.81
C LYS A 90 -0.37 11.26 5.41
N TYR A 91 0.60 12.04 5.84
CA TYR A 91 2.00 11.89 5.48
C TYR A 91 2.79 11.16 6.57
N PHE A 92 3.81 10.41 6.17
CA PHE A 92 4.71 9.70 7.08
C PHE A 92 6.11 9.50 6.45
N THR A 93 7.07 9.17 7.30
CA THR A 93 8.42 8.71 6.92
C THR A 93 8.52 7.24 7.30
N PRO A 94 8.70 6.32 6.32
CA PRO A 94 9.02 4.93 6.62
C PRO A 94 10.37 4.85 7.35
N ASN A 95 10.38 4.14 8.48
CA ASN A 95 11.62 3.86 9.21
C ASN A 95 12.35 2.63 8.64
N ASP A 96 11.59 1.63 8.18
CA ASP A 96 12.09 0.38 7.63
C ASP A 96 11.09 -0.20 6.61
N ALA A 97 11.57 -1.02 5.69
CA ALA A 97 10.75 -1.69 4.68
C ALA A 97 11.34 -3.07 4.34
N GLU A 98 10.58 -4.12 4.65
CA GLU A 98 10.96 -5.50 4.40
C GLU A 98 10.08 -6.11 3.29
N VAL A 99 10.66 -7.04 2.52
CA VAL A 99 9.90 -7.84 1.55
C VAL A 99 10.14 -9.30 1.90
N LEU A 100 9.06 -10.01 2.18
CA LEU A 100 9.06 -11.42 2.54
C LEU A 100 8.52 -12.24 1.37
N TYR A 101 9.14 -13.38 1.11
CA TYR A 101 8.68 -14.36 0.12
C TYR A 101 8.41 -15.67 0.86
N GLU A 102 7.24 -16.26 0.63
CA GLU A 102 6.96 -17.60 1.11
C GLU A 102 7.60 -18.60 0.15
N THR A 103 8.44 -19.48 0.69
CA THR A 103 9.00 -20.61 -0.05
C THR A 103 8.36 -21.89 0.46
N ASN A 104 7.55 -22.53 -0.38
CA ASN A 104 7.00 -23.85 -0.08
C ASN A 104 8.12 -24.89 -0.32
N TYR A 105 8.62 -25.51 0.75
CA TYR A 105 9.52 -26.67 0.70
C TYR A 105 8.72 -27.97 0.79
#